data_AF-A0A7J9Y3N0-F1
#
_entry.id   AF-A0A7J9Y3N0-F1
#
_cell.length_a   1.000
_cell.length_b   1.000
_cell.length_c   1.000
_cell.angle_alpha   90.00
_cell.angle_beta   90.00
_cell.angle_gamma   90.00
#
_symmetry.space_group_name_H-M   'P 1'
#
loop_
_entity.id
_entity.type
_entity.pdbx_description
1 polymer ?
#
loop_
_entity_poly.entity_id
_entity_poly.type
_entity_poly.pdbx_seq_one_letter_code
_entity_poly.pdbx_strand_id
1 'polypeptide(L)' 'MSGPFVILDFPPAPNGNAASEPTTIYADSLTGALYLDKPHEVERYTNVWGDLTKRSLDQQASRDMILRAARSAR' A
#
# COMPACT_ATOMS: atom_id res chain seq x y z
N MET A 1 -0.25 2.22 18.24
CA MET A 1 -1.17 1.59 17.27
C MET A 1 -0.42 1.47 15.96
N SER A 2 0.03 0.28 15.58
CA SER A 2 0.72 0.04 14.31
C SER A 2 0.18 -1.25 13.71
N GLY A 3 -0.74 -1.11 12.78
CA GLY A 3 -1.31 -2.18 11.97
C GLY A 3 -1.05 -1.92 10.48
N PRO A 4 -1.40 -2.87 9.59
CA PRO A 4 -1.33 -2.64 8.16
C PRO A 4 -2.26 -1.48 7.74
N PHE A 5 -1.93 -0.87 6.61
CA PHE A 5 -2.80 0.09 5.94
C PHE A 5 -2.97 -0.29 4.46
N VAL A 6 -4.03 0.22 3.85
CA VAL A 6 -4.38 0.02 2.44
C VAL A 6 -4.57 1.38 1.80
N ILE A 7 -4.00 1.58 0.61
CA ILE A 7 -4.26 2.75 -0.23
C ILE A 7 -5.34 2.34 -1.23
N LEU A 8 -6.53 2.91 -1.11
CA LEU A 8 -7.63 2.73 -2.07
C LEU A 8 -7.52 3.84 -3.11
N ASP A 9 -7.02 3.50 -4.29
CA ASP A 9 -6.91 4.43 -5.41
C ASP A 9 -7.98 4.13 -6.46
N PHE A 10 -8.79 5.13 -6.78
CA PHE A 10 -9.96 4.97 -7.63
C PHE A 10 -9.69 5.54 -9.01
N PRO A 11 -10.02 4.81 -10.09
CA PRO A 11 -9.88 5.33 -11.44
C PRO A 11 -10.89 6.48 -11.66
N PRO A 12 -10.60 7.40 -12.61
CA PRO A 12 -11.54 8.44 -12.99
C PRO A 12 -12.90 7.87 -13.42
N ALA A 13 -13.98 8.62 -13.18
CA ALA A 13 -15.32 8.22 -13.58
C ALA A 13 -15.38 7.93 -15.11
N PRO A 14 -15.99 6.82 -15.55
CA PRO A 14 -15.94 6.33 -16.94
C PRO A 14 -16.36 7.33 -18.02
N ASN A 15 -17.13 8.33 -17.64
CA ASN A 15 -17.79 9.30 -18.51
C ASN A 15 -17.49 10.76 -18.12
N GLY A 16 -16.51 11.01 -17.23
CA GLY A 16 -16.04 12.35 -16.86
C GLY A 16 -17.07 13.28 -16.19
N ASN A 17 -18.32 12.82 -16.04
CA ASN A 17 -19.45 13.61 -15.54
C ASN A 17 -19.57 13.57 -14.00
N ALA A 18 -18.80 12.73 -13.33
CA ALA A 18 -18.74 12.65 -11.88
C ALA A 18 -17.30 12.87 -11.41
N ALA A 19 -17.15 13.51 -10.24
CA ALA A 19 -15.87 13.56 -9.56
C ALA A 19 -15.43 12.12 -9.24
N SER A 20 -14.16 11.80 -9.48
CA SER A 20 -13.58 10.55 -9.03
C SER A 20 -13.67 10.47 -7.50
N GLU A 21 -13.91 9.26 -6.98
CA GLU A 21 -13.74 9.05 -5.54
C GLU A 21 -12.31 9.42 -5.14
N PRO A 22 -12.11 10.11 -4.01
CA PRO A 22 -10.78 10.50 -3.57
C PRO A 22 -9.99 9.26 -3.15
N THR A 23 -8.68 9.27 -3.45
CA THR A 23 -7.77 8.27 -2.90
C THR A 23 -7.91 8.24 -1.38
N THR A 24 -8.16 7.06 -0.80
CA THR A 24 -8.48 6.91 0.62
C THR A 24 -7.53 5.93 1.28
N ILE A 25 -6.93 6.33 2.39
CA ILE A 25 -6.17 5.42 3.26
C ILE A 25 -7.14 4.73 4.20
N TYR A 26 -7.16 3.40 4.15
CA TYR A 26 -7.80 2.57 5.16
C TYR A 26 -6.74 2.01 6.10
N ALA A 27 -6.85 2.28 7.40
CA ALA A 27 -5.98 1.69 8.41
C ALA A 27 -6.82 1.01 9.50
N ASP A 28 -6.65 -0.31 9.62
CA ASP A 28 -7.38 -1.10 10.60
C ASP A 28 -6.77 -0.99 11.99
N SER A 29 -7.61 -1.05 13.02
CA SER A 29 -7.22 -0.97 14.42
C SER A 29 -8.05 -1.87 15.30
N LEU A 30 -7.58 -2.11 16.52
CA LEU A 30 -8.16 -3.11 17.44
C LEU A 30 -9.66 -2.88 17.72
N THR A 31 -10.10 -1.63 17.73
CA THR A 31 -11.48 -1.26 18.08
C THR A 31 -12.18 -0.42 17.00
N GLY A 32 -11.64 -0.37 15.78
CA GLY A 32 -12.20 0.42 14.69
C GLY A 32 -11.20 0.65 13.56
N ALA A 33 -11.61 1.42 12.56
CA ALA A 33 -10.78 1.74 11.41
C ALA A 33 -10.68 3.25 11.19
N LEU A 34 -9.58 3.67 10.57
CA LEU A 34 -9.33 5.04 10.14
C LEU A 34 -9.47 5.14 8.62
N TYR A 35 -10.22 6.14 8.16
CA TYR A 35 -10.37 6.49 6.75
C TYR A 35 -9.84 7.91 6.57
N LEU A 36 -8.79 8.07 5.77
CA LEU A 36 -8.16 9.36 5.51
C LEU A 36 -8.19 9.66 4.01
N ASP A 37 -8.83 10.77 3.63
CA ASP A 37 -8.99 11.21 2.24
C ASP A 37 -8.39 12.61 1.99
N LYS A 38 -7.84 13.26 3.03
CA LYS A 38 -7.23 14.58 2.85
C LYS A 38 -5.90 14.43 2.11
N PRO A 39 -5.59 15.33 1.15
CA PRO A 39 -4.39 15.22 0.32
C PRO A 39 -3.08 15.02 1.10
N HIS A 40 -2.87 15.79 2.18
CA HIS A 40 -1.66 15.69 3.01
C HIS A 40 -1.60 14.40 3.86
N GLU A 41 -2.75 13.84 4.22
CA GLU A 41 -2.82 12.56 4.93
C GLU A 41 -2.45 11.44 3.95
N VAL A 42 -3.06 11.43 2.77
CA VAL A 42 -2.78 10.46 1.69
C VAL A 42 -1.31 10.50 1.27
N GLU A 43 -0.76 11.70 1.02
CA GLU A 43 0.63 11.89 0.60
C GLU A 43 1.61 11.24 1.58
N ARG A 44 1.37 11.38 2.89
CA ARG A 44 2.23 10.80 3.92
C ARG A 44 2.29 9.27 3.84
N TYR A 45 1.15 8.62 3.64
CA TYR A 45 1.08 7.16 3.52
C TYR A 45 1.64 6.67 2.17
N THR A 46 1.40 7.38 1.08
CA THR A 46 1.98 7.08 -0.23
C THR A 46 3.50 7.17 -0.21
N ASN A 47 4.07 8.15 0.49
CA ASN A 47 5.51 8.27 0.67
C ASN A 47 6.10 7.08 1.44
N VAL A 48 5.44 6.66 2.54
CA VAL A 48 5.83 5.47 3.30
C VAL A 48 5.79 4.22 2.41
N TRP A 49 4.71 4.04 1.65
CA TRP A 49 4.60 2.93 0.70
C TRP A 49 5.71 2.94 -0.34
N GLY A 50 5.96 4.09 -0.97
CA GLY A 50 7.02 4.25 -1.97
C GLY A 50 8.41 3.93 -1.42
N ASP A 51 8.73 4.36 -0.20
CA ASP A 51 9.99 4.05 0.45
C ASP A 51 10.13 2.56 0.81
N LEU A 52 9.05 1.91 1.23
CA LEU A 52 9.01 0.46 1.45
C LEU A 52 9.26 -0.30 0.14
N THR A 53 8.58 0.09 -0.95
CA THR A 53 8.76 -0.54 -2.26
C THR A 53 10.18 -0.36 -2.78
N LYS A 54 10.79 0.84 -2.64
CA LYS A 54 12.18 1.09 -3.06
C LYS A 54 13.20 0.24 -2.31
N ARG A 55 12.94 -0.09 -1.04
CA ARG A 55 13.82 -0.92 -0.21
C ARG A 55 13.56 -2.42 -0.40
N SER A 56 12.39 -2.78 -0.93
CA SER A 56 12.03 -4.16 -1.20
C SER A 56 12.85 -4.73 -2.36
N LEU A 57 13.08 -6.05 -2.32
CA LEU A 57 13.72 -6.75 -3.42
C LEU A 57 12.81 -6.73 -4.65
N ASP A 58 13.40 -6.61 -5.83
CA ASP A 58 12.67 -6.85 -7.07
C ASP A 58 12.21 -8.33 -7.17
N GLN A 59 11.42 -8.62 -8.21
CA GLN A 59 10.84 -9.95 -8.38
C GLN A 59 11.89 -11.06 -8.51
N GLN A 60 12.98 -10.81 -9.22
CA GLN A 60 14.02 -11.80 -9.46
C GLN A 60 14.84 -12.04 -8.19
N ALA A 61 15.28 -10.98 -7.53
CA ALA A 61 16.01 -11.04 -6.27
C ALA A 61 15.18 -11.69 -5.17
N SER A 62 13.87 -11.39 -5.11
CA SER A 62 12.93 -12.06 -4.21
C SER A 62 12.87 -13.56 -4.46
N ARG A 63 12.72 -13.98 -5.73
CA ARG A 63 12.68 -15.40 -6.12
C ARG A 63 13.98 -16.11 -5.74
N ASP A 64 15.12 -15.49 -6.01
CA ASP A 64 16.43 -16.05 -5.67
C ASP A 64 16.61 -16.20 -4.17
N MET A 65 16.19 -15.20 -3.38
CA MET A 65 16.24 -15.25 -1.92
C MET A 65 15.38 -16.40 -1.37
N ILE A 66 14.13 -16.52 -1.84
CA ILE A 66 13.20 -17.58 -1.42
C ILE A 66 13.77 -18.97 -1.75
N LEU A 67 14.29 -19.15 -2.96
CA LEU A 67 14.88 -20.42 -3.39
C LEU A 67 16.15 -20.77 -2.59
N ARG A 68 16.98 -19.77 -2.24
CA ARG A 68 18.15 -19.98 -1.38
C ARG A 68 17.73 -20.44 0.02
N ALA A 69 16.75 -19.76 0.63
CA ALA A 69 16.23 -20.11 1.95
C ALA A 69 15.61 -21.52 1.97
N ALA A 70 14.85 -21.89 0.94
CA ALA A 70 14.24 -23.21 0.83
C ALA A 70 15.28 -24.35 0.69
N ARG A 71 16.42 -24.09 0.03
CA ARG A 71 17.50 -25.07 -0.08
C ARG A 71 18.27 -25.26 1.22
N SER A 72 18.48 -24.21 2.00
CA SER A 72 19.18 -24.28 3.29
C SER A 72 18.35 -24.89 4.43
N ALA A 73 17.04 -25.04 4.23
CA ALA A 73 16.14 -25.69 5.18
C ALA A 73 16.09 -27.23 5.03
N ARG A 74 16.85 -27.79 4.09
CA ARG A 74 17.09 -29.23 3.93
C ARG A 74 18.38 -29.64 4.61
#